data_AF-A0A3D3J3I0-F1
#
_entry.id   AF-A0A3D3J3I0-F1
#
_cell.length_a   1.000
_cell.length_b   1.000
_cell.length_c   1.000
_cell.angle_alpha   90.00
_cell.angle_beta   90.00
_cell.angle_gamma   90.00
#
_symmetry.space_group_name_H-M   'P 1'
#
loop_
_entity.id
_entity.type
_entity.pdbx_description
1 polymer ?
#
loop_
_entity_poly.entity_id
_entity_poly.type
_entity_poly.pdbx_seq_one_letter_code
_entity_poly.pdbx_strand_id
1 'polypeptide(L)'
;MKEYLIGPPDEGIRLDKQLSKILDNAGNGFIYKMLRKKNITVNDKKAGGSEHLKAGDVIKIYLSDETFEKFSRGGKAERIARVGDEENTIIIKDIIIHEDDDILILNKPSGLLSQ
;
A
#
# COMPACT_ATOMS: atom_id res chain seq x y z
N MET A 1 12.14 11.96 -6.20
CA MET A 1 12.65 10.65 -6.69
C MET A 1 13.73 10.18 -5.76
N LYS A 2 13.70 8.92 -5.31
CA LYS A 2 14.71 8.36 -4.40
C LYS A 2 15.39 7.15 -5.03
N GLU A 3 16.69 7.02 -4.82
CA GLU A 3 17.51 5.93 -5.34
C GLU A 3 18.16 5.19 -4.18
N TYR A 4 18.17 3.86 -4.25
CA TYR A 4 18.78 2.97 -3.26
C TYR A 4 19.73 2.02 -3.98
N LEU A 5 21.02 2.09 -3.62
CA LEU A 5 22.04 1.16 -4.07
C LEU A 5 22.05 -0.07 -3.16
N ILE A 6 21.95 -1.25 -3.74
CA ILE A 6 22.04 -2.52 -3.00
C ILE A 6 23.51 -2.85 -2.73
N GLY A 7 23.86 -2.90 -1.46
CA GLY A 7 25.19 -3.32 -1.02
C GLY A 7 25.32 -4.84 -0.87
N PRO A 8 26.54 -5.35 -0.62
CA PRO A 8 26.80 -6.76 -0.34
C PRO A 8 25.94 -7.39 0.78
N PRO A 9 25.59 -6.71 1.90
CA PRO A 9 24.77 -7.33 2.94
C PRO A 9 23.30 -7.52 2.57
N ASP A 10 22.81 -6.81 1.55
CA ASP A 10 21.44 -6.93 1.04
C ASP A 10 21.36 -7.78 -0.24
N GLU A 11 22.48 -8.41 -0.63
CA GLU A 11 22.55 -9.33 -1.75
C GLU A 11 21.75 -10.61 -1.48
N GLY A 12 20.98 -11.05 -2.48
CA GLY A 12 20.15 -12.25 -2.39
C GLY A 12 18.84 -12.03 -1.62
N ILE A 13 18.55 -10.82 -1.14
CA ILE A 13 17.24 -10.49 -0.58
C ILE A 13 16.24 -10.27 -1.73
N ARG A 14 15.00 -10.74 -1.55
CA ARG A 14 13.93 -10.46 -2.51
C ARG A 14 13.55 -8.98 -2.50
N LEU A 15 13.25 -8.43 -3.68
CA LEU A 15 12.87 -7.04 -3.84
C LEU A 15 11.67 -6.64 -2.97
N ASP A 16 10.63 -7.48 -2.89
CA ASP A 16 9.47 -7.26 -2.03
C ASP A 16 9.84 -7.06 -0.55
N LYS A 17 10.74 -7.89 -0.02
CA LYS A 17 11.27 -7.77 1.34
C LYS A 17 12.07 -6.48 1.52
N GLN A 18 12.91 -6.13 0.55
CA GLN A 18 13.70 -4.89 0.64
C GLN A 18 12.79 -3.65 0.58
N LEU A 19 11.79 -3.65 -0.30
CA LEU A 19 10.79 -2.58 -0.38
C LEU A 19 9.95 -2.47 0.89
N SER A 20 9.64 -3.58 1.55
CA SER A 20 8.94 -3.58 2.84
C SER A 20 9.80 -3.01 3.98
N LYS A 21 11.14 -3.08 3.88
CA LYS A 21 12.04 -2.39 4.82
C LYS A 21 12.12 -0.89 4.56
N ILE A 22 12.08 -0.48 3.29
CA ILE A 22 12.16 0.94 2.88
C ILE A 22 10.83 1.66 3.12
N LEU A 23 9.71 1.00 2.80
CA LEU A 23 8.35 1.48 2.94
C LEU A 23 7.62 0.65 4.01
N ASP A 24 8.08 0.76 5.26
CA ASP A 24 7.59 -0.04 6.39
C ASP A 24 6.10 0.18 6.73
N ASN A 25 5.57 1.37 6.43
CA ASN A 25 4.16 1.69 6.59
C ASN A 25 3.32 1.37 5.33
N ALA A 26 3.94 0.92 4.23
CA ALA A 26 3.20 0.51 3.03
C ALA A 26 2.72 -0.94 3.13
N GLY A 27 1.42 -1.15 2.91
CA GLY A 27 0.89 -2.49 2.72
C GLY A 27 1.38 -3.14 1.43
N ASN A 28 1.47 -4.47 1.41
CA ASN A 28 1.91 -5.25 0.23
C ASN A 28 1.14 -4.87 -1.05
N GLY A 29 -0.17 -4.65 -0.98
CA GLY A 29 -0.98 -4.23 -2.12
C GLY A 29 -0.55 -2.89 -2.73
N PHE A 30 -0.09 -1.94 -1.90
CA PHE A 30 0.45 -0.67 -2.38
C PHE A 30 1.79 -0.88 -3.10
N ILE A 31 2.70 -1.66 -2.53
CA ILE A 31 3.99 -1.99 -3.14
C ILE A 31 3.78 -2.66 -4.51
N TYR A 32 2.91 -3.66 -4.60
CA TYR A 32 2.57 -4.33 -5.87
C TYR A 32 1.92 -3.38 -6.88
N LYS A 33 1.05 -2.46 -6.44
CA LYS A 33 0.47 -1.42 -7.30
C LYS A 33 1.56 -0.50 -7.87
N MET A 34 2.55 -0.12 -7.07
CA MET A 34 3.65 0.74 -7.50
C MET A 34 4.63 0.05 -8.45
N LEU A 35 4.94 -1.23 -8.21
CA LEU A 35 5.70 -2.09 -9.14
C LEU A 35 4.97 -2.23 -10.49
N ARG A 36 3.65 -2.49 -10.46
CA ARG A 36 2.84 -2.59 -11.68
C ARG A 36 2.82 -1.30 -12.50
N LYS A 37 2.73 -0.14 -11.83
CA LYS A 37 2.69 1.20 -12.46
C LYS A 37 4.06 1.73 -12.90
N LYS A 38 5.17 0.99 -12.66
CA LYS A 38 6.56 1.44 -12.88
C LYS A 38 6.98 2.63 -12.02
N ASN A 39 6.30 2.85 -10.88
CA ASN A 39 6.76 3.83 -9.89
C ASN A 39 7.94 3.30 -9.07
N ILE A 40 8.19 1.99 -9.11
CA ILE A 40 9.38 1.36 -8.56
C ILE A 40 10.04 0.57 -9.69
N THR A 41 11.30 0.85 -9.96
CA THR A 41 12.10 0.16 -10.98
C THR A 41 13.43 -0.31 -10.39
N VAL A 42 13.99 -1.37 -10.97
CA VAL A 42 15.34 -1.86 -10.64
C VAL A 42 16.18 -1.73 -11.90
N ASN A 43 17.30 -1.01 -11.83
CA ASN A 43 18.17 -0.72 -12.97
C ASN A 43 17.40 -0.18 -14.19
N ASP A 44 16.46 0.74 -13.95
CA ASP A 44 15.56 1.34 -14.95
C ASP A 44 14.61 0.35 -15.66
N LYS A 45 14.51 -0.89 -15.17
CA LYS A 45 13.62 -1.92 -15.68
C LYS A 45 12.43 -2.12 -14.75
N LYS A 46 11.30 -2.54 -15.34
CA LYS A 46 10.11 -2.93 -14.58
C LYS A 46 10.42 -4.19 -13.78
N ALA A 47 10.17 -4.15 -12.48
CA ALA A 47 10.39 -5.26 -11.59
C ALA A 47 9.07 -5.91 -11.14
N GLY A 48 9.12 -7.21 -10.85
CA GLY A 48 7.96 -8.00 -10.43
C GLY A 48 7.81 -8.14 -8.91
N GLY A 49 8.83 -7.75 -8.13
CA GLY A 49 8.87 -7.89 -6.67
C GLY A 49 9.40 -9.24 -6.17
N SER A 50 9.30 -10.31 -6.96
CA SER A 50 9.79 -11.65 -6.59
C SER A 50 11.26 -11.91 -6.91
N GLU A 51 11.92 -10.92 -7.50
CA GLU A 51 13.31 -11.02 -7.97
C GLU A 51 14.27 -10.87 -6.78
N HIS A 52 15.36 -11.63 -6.79
CA HIS A 52 16.44 -11.47 -5.81
C HIS A 52 17.39 -10.37 -6.27
N LEU A 53 17.68 -9.44 -5.37
CA LEU A 53 18.57 -8.32 -5.62
C LEU A 53 20.02 -8.79 -5.63
N LYS A 54 20.84 -8.19 -6.49
CA LYS A 54 22.28 -8.40 -6.54
C LYS A 54 23.01 -7.17 -6.00
N ALA A 55 24.20 -7.37 -5.45
CA ALA A 55 25.07 -6.27 -5.07
C ALA A 55 25.36 -5.39 -6.30
N GLY A 56 25.12 -4.09 -6.19
CA GLY A 56 25.23 -3.12 -7.28
C GLY A 56 23.92 -2.81 -8.02
N ASP A 57 22.81 -3.49 -7.72
CA ASP A 57 21.50 -3.12 -8.26
C ASP A 57 21.04 -1.76 -7.70
N VAL A 58 20.39 -0.96 -8.55
CA VAL A 58 19.83 0.35 -8.18
C VAL A 58 18.31 0.30 -8.21
N ILE A 59 17.69 0.45 -7.04
CA ILE A 59 16.24 0.59 -6.90
C ILE A 59 15.88 2.07 -7.00
N LYS A 60 15.03 2.42 -7.96
CA LYS A 60 14.53 3.79 -8.13
C LYS A 60 13.05 3.85 -7.75
N ILE A 61 12.71 4.79 -6.89
CA ILE A 61 11.36 5.02 -6.39
C ILE A 61 10.89 6.41 -6.84
N TYR A 62 9.92 6.40 -7.74
CA TYR A 62 9.21 7.55 -8.29
C TYR A 62 7.88 7.74 -7.54
N LEU A 63 7.98 8.15 -6.28
CA LEU A 63 6.85 8.60 -5.48
C LEU A 63 6.97 10.11 -5.23
N SER A 64 5.84 10.78 -5.01
CA SER A 64 5.87 12.14 -4.47
C SER A 64 6.42 12.10 -3.05
N ASP A 65 7.06 13.18 -2.62
CA ASP A 65 7.69 13.25 -1.29
C ASP A 65 6.65 13.03 -0.17
N GLU A 66 5.46 13.62 -0.32
CA GLU A 66 4.34 13.43 0.60
C GLU A 66 3.87 11.96 0.69
N THR A 67 3.86 11.23 -0.43
CA THR A 67 3.51 9.80 -0.44
C THR A 67 4.61 8.99 0.20
N PHE A 68 5.88 9.29 -0.11
CA PHE A 68 7.01 8.58 0.47
C PHE A 68 7.06 8.77 1.98
N GLU A 69 6.84 9.98 2.49
CA GLU A 69 6.82 10.26 3.93
C GLU A 69 5.71 9.51 4.66
N LYS A 70 4.49 9.45 4.10
CA LYS A 70 3.37 8.68 4.70
C LYS A 70 3.69 7.18 4.82
N PHE A 71 4.49 6.64 3.91
CA PHE A 71 4.75 5.20 3.81
C PHE A 71 6.13 4.75 4.28
N SER A 72 7.03 5.68 4.61
CA SER A 72 8.37 5.43 5.16
C SER A 72 8.40 5.72 6.67
N ARG A 73 9.43 5.23 7.36
CA ARG A 73 9.72 5.54 8.77
C ARG A 73 9.70 7.06 9.01
N GLY A 74 8.63 7.55 9.62
CA GLY A 74 8.40 8.97 9.91
C GLY A 74 6.97 9.45 9.62
N GLY A 75 6.23 8.77 8.75
CA GLY A 75 4.84 9.09 8.47
C GLY A 75 3.93 8.69 9.62
N LYS A 76 3.24 9.66 10.22
CA LYS A 76 2.01 9.38 10.96
C LYS A 76 1.03 8.76 9.97
N ALA A 77 0.92 7.44 9.97
CA ALA A 77 -0.20 6.76 9.35
C ALA A 77 -1.45 7.26 10.10
N GLU A 78 -2.13 8.26 9.55
CA GLU A 78 -3.50 8.57 9.93
C GLU A 78 -4.29 7.28 9.66
N ARG A 79 -4.49 6.53 10.74
CA ARG A 79 -5.49 5.48 10.79
C ARG A 79 -6.79 6.15 10.35
N ILE A 80 -7.25 5.80 9.15
CA ILE A 80 -8.60 6.09 8.67
C ILE A 80 -9.53 5.74 9.84
N ALA A 81 -10.27 6.75 10.30
CA ALA A 81 -11.01 6.72 11.54
C ALA A 81 -11.78 5.41 11.69
N ARG A 82 -11.55 4.70 12.80
CA ARG A 82 -12.46 3.64 13.23
C ARG A 82 -13.79 4.32 13.51
N VAL A 83 -14.78 4.10 12.66
CA VAL A 83 -16.17 4.50 12.92
C VAL A 83 -16.63 3.66 14.10
N GLY A 84 -16.59 4.28 15.28
CA GLY A 84 -17.00 3.73 16.56
C GLY A 84 -18.10 4.62 17.11
N ASP A 85 -19.23 4.66 16.41
CA ASP A 85 -20.49 5.14 16.97
C ASP A 85 -21.46 3.96 16.90
N GLU A 86 -21.87 3.49 18.06
CA GLU A 86 -22.82 2.37 18.19
C GLU A 86 -24.14 2.68 17.46
N GLU A 87 -24.52 3.96 17.40
CA GLU A 87 -25.69 4.46 16.65
C GLU A 87 -25.55 4.27 15.13
N ASN A 88 -24.36 4.53 14.55
CA ASN A 88 -24.12 4.31 13.13
C ASN A 88 -24.11 2.81 12.77
N THR A 89 -23.70 1.94 13.71
CA THR A 89 -23.69 0.49 13.50
C THR A 89 -25.11 -0.08 13.45
N ILE A 90 -26.03 0.48 14.25
CA ILE A 90 -27.44 0.08 14.25
C ILE A 90 -28.11 0.46 12.92
N ILE A 91 -27.87 1.68 12.43
CA ILE A 91 -28.43 2.16 11.16
C ILE A 91 -27.92 1.33 9.96
N ILE A 92 -26.66 0.90 9.99
CA ILE A 92 -26.08 0.11 8.90
C ILE A 92 -26.67 -1.31 8.86
N LYS A 93 -26.92 -1.96 10.00
CA LYS A 93 -27.49 -3.32 10.02
C LYS A 93 -28.89 -3.39 9.40
N ASP A 94 -29.72 -2.37 9.62
CA ASP A 94 -31.09 -2.36 9.12
C ASP A 94 -31.20 -2.09 7.60
N ILE A 95 -30.10 -1.65 6.95
CA ILE A 95 -30.06 -1.42 5.50
C ILE A 95 -29.30 -2.51 4.73
N ILE A 96 -28.69 -3.50 5.39
CA ILE A 96 -28.01 -4.60 4.70
C ILE A 96 -29.08 -5.52 4.10
N ILE A 97 -29.08 -5.64 2.77
CA ILE A 97 -29.97 -6.55 2.03
C ILE A 97 -29.34 -7.95 1.96
N HIS A 98 -28.02 -8.01 1.79
CA HIS A 98 -27.28 -9.27 1.61
C HIS A 98 -25.84 -9.11 2.07
N GLU A 99 -25.29 -10.14 2.71
CA GLU A 99 -23.91 -10.20 3.17
C GLU A 99 -23.38 -11.63 3.00
N ASP A 100 -22.22 -11.76 2.37
CA ASP A 100 -21.43 -12.99 2.30
C ASP A 100 -19.91 -12.67 2.45
N ASP A 101 -19.07 -13.69 2.35
CA ASP A 101 -17.62 -13.57 2.57
C ASP A 101 -16.92 -12.62 1.57
N ASP A 102 -17.52 -12.36 0.40
CA ASP A 102 -16.92 -11.60 -0.69
C ASP A 102 -17.69 -10.29 -1.01
N ILE A 103 -18.99 -10.20 -0.66
CA ILE A 103 -19.89 -9.15 -1.11
C ILE A 103 -20.82 -8.68 0.03
N LEU A 104 -20.97 -7.35 0.13
CA LEU A 104 -21.97 -6.69 0.97
C LEU A 104 -22.89 -5.81 0.10
N ILE A 105 -24.19 -6.03 0.20
CA ILE A 105 -25.23 -5.28 -0.52
C ILE A 105 -26.07 -4.51 0.49
N LEU A 106 -26.17 -3.19 0.29
CA LEU A 106 -26.86 -2.27 1.19
C LEU A 106 -27.90 -1.41 0.44
N ASN A 107 -29.09 -1.28 1.02
CA ASN A 107 -30.16 -0.41 0.56
C ASN A 107 -29.91 1.03 1.00
N LYS A 108 -29.05 1.74 0.28
CA LYS A 108 -28.64 3.10 0.64
C LYS A 108 -29.84 4.07 0.66
N PRO A 109 -30.18 4.70 1.81
CA PRO A 109 -31.24 5.69 1.86
C PRO A 109 -30.84 6.98 1.12
N SER A 110 -31.85 7.69 0.60
CA SER A 110 -31.64 8.99 -0.04
C SER A 110 -31.06 9.99 0.97
N GLY A 111 -30.03 10.74 0.57
CA GLY A 111 -29.37 11.75 1.41
C GLY A 111 -28.05 11.31 2.02
N LEU A 112 -27.67 10.04 1.91
CA LEU A 112 -26.34 9.57 2.32
C LEU A 112 -25.31 9.82 1.20
N LEU A 113 -24.17 10.46 1.50
CA LEU A 113 -23.08 10.70 0.54
C LEU A 113 -22.32 9.41 0.21
N SER A 114 -21.77 9.29 -1.00
CA SER A 114 -21.10 8.06 -1.51
C SER A 114 -19.62 8.24 -1.83
N GLN A 115 -19.04 9.39 -1.51
CA GLN A 115 -17.67 9.76 -1.86
C GLN A 115 -16.92 10.31 -0.65
#